data_AF-A0A6M0IK96-F1
#
_entry.id   AF-A0A6M0IK96-F1
#
_cell.length_a   1.000
_cell.length_b   1.000
_cell.length_c   1.000
_cell.angle_alpha   90.00
_cell.angle_beta   90.00
_cell.angle_gamma   90.00
#
_symmetry.space_group_name_H-M   'P 1'
#
loop_
_entity.id
_entity.type
_entity.pdbx_description
1 polymer ?
#
loop_
_entity_poly.entity_id
_entity_poly.type
_entity_poly.pdbx_seq_one_letter_code
_entity_poly.pdbx_strand_id
1 'polypeptide(L)'
;MNHLATADYAVFFIYLVIVVGYGYWIYHRKRRDEVNTNDFFLAEGSLTWWAIGASLIASNISAEHFIGMAGSGFAMGLAISSYEWFAAAVLVIVAVYFIPIYLRNHIYTMPQFLAQRYSDTVSTILAIFWLVVYVLVNLTSILYLGAIAIESLAGISFTTCTFGLAIFAIFITLGGMKVIGYTDVIQVVVLIFGGLVVTYLALQLVAQQSGSTSIWTGLATLREQADSHFHMYFPKGHPHYDVLPGMALVTGGMWINNLSYWGCNQYIVQRALGADLKTARSGILFAAFLKLMIPIIVVIPGIAAYVLYQSGPFRAAMTDASGVVKPDHAYPVLMNLLPVGMKGLAFAALTAAVVASLAGKCNSISTIFTLDIYKKFFDKNASEQKLVNVGRWAVIVAFAIAIALAPMLRSLDQVYQYIQEYTNFITPGVFAIFLLGFFWKRATNRAALTVAIATIPLSTLLKFWPEVTELFGIQSDPIPFLHRTTLVFCIDIALMVVVSLTGSLNAKWLIVDRQMFRVAPSFVAGAVGIFSILAVLYAVFW
;
A
#
# COMPACT_ATOMS: atom_id res chain seq x y z
N MET A 1 -14.73 -22.67 17.28
CA MET A 1 -13.59 -21.88 16.79
C MET A 1 -12.34 -22.53 17.34
N ASN A 2 -11.54 -23.20 16.52
CA ASN A 2 -10.40 -23.98 17.03
C ASN A 2 -9.20 -23.06 17.19
N HIS A 3 -8.74 -22.89 18.44
CA HIS A 3 -7.44 -22.31 18.74
C HIS A 3 -6.34 -23.02 17.93
N LEU A 4 -5.22 -22.33 17.68
CA LEU A 4 -4.04 -22.95 17.04
C LEU A 4 -3.66 -24.24 17.80
N ALA A 5 -3.47 -25.33 17.05
CA ALA A 5 -3.02 -26.58 17.64
C ALA A 5 -1.54 -26.47 18.04
N THR A 6 -1.06 -27.35 18.92
CA THR A 6 0.36 -27.40 19.30
C THR A 6 1.29 -27.52 18.09
N ALA A 7 0.87 -28.29 17.07
CA ALA A 7 1.60 -28.43 15.83
C ALA A 7 1.65 -27.11 15.01
N ASP A 8 0.60 -26.28 15.08
CA ASP A 8 0.60 -24.96 14.43
C ASP A 8 1.64 -24.03 15.08
N TYR A 9 1.73 -24.04 16.42
CA TYR A 9 2.76 -23.29 17.13
C TYR A 9 4.17 -23.80 16.79
N ALA A 10 4.37 -25.11 16.72
CA ALA A 10 5.66 -25.68 16.32
C ALA A 10 6.08 -25.20 14.92
N VAL A 11 5.17 -25.25 13.94
CA VAL A 11 5.43 -24.75 12.58
C VAL A 11 5.71 -23.25 12.59
N PHE A 12 4.97 -22.47 13.37
CA PHE A 12 5.20 -21.04 13.55
C PHE A 12 6.61 -20.73 14.06
N PHE A 13 7.06 -21.42 15.10
CA PHE A 13 8.40 -21.23 15.65
C PHE A 13 9.48 -21.69 14.67
N ILE A 14 9.29 -22.80 13.96
CA ILE A 14 10.23 -23.25 12.91
C ILE A 14 10.35 -22.20 11.82
N TYR A 15 9.24 -21.63 11.35
CA TYR A 15 9.24 -20.57 10.35
C TYR A 15 10.01 -19.34 10.84
N LEU A 16 9.78 -18.89 12.07
CA LEU A 16 10.52 -17.77 12.66
C LEU A 16 12.02 -18.06 12.73
N VAL A 17 12.42 -19.26 13.16
CA VAL A 17 13.83 -19.67 13.22
C VAL A 17 14.45 -19.68 11.82
N ILE A 18 13.74 -20.14 10.79
CA ILE A 18 14.23 -20.12 9.40
C ILE A 18 14.44 -18.68 8.93
N VAL A 19 13.45 -17.80 9.11
CA VAL A 19 13.53 -16.41 8.64
C VAL A 19 14.62 -15.63 9.38
N VAL A 20 14.66 -15.73 10.71
CA VAL A 20 15.68 -15.07 11.55
C VAL A 20 17.06 -15.66 11.27
N GLY A 21 17.17 -16.99 11.16
CA GLY A 21 18.42 -17.68 10.88
C GLY A 21 18.99 -17.34 9.50
N TYR A 22 18.13 -17.30 8.47
CA TYR A 22 18.50 -16.86 7.13
C TYR A 22 18.94 -15.41 7.12
N GLY A 23 18.20 -14.54 7.80
CA GLY A 23 18.54 -13.13 7.92
C GLY A 23 19.87 -12.89 8.64
N TYR A 24 20.11 -13.61 9.73
CA TYR A 24 21.36 -13.59 10.47
C TYR A 24 22.55 -14.11 9.63
N TRP A 25 22.36 -15.20 8.90
CA TRP A 25 23.39 -15.75 8.01
C TRP A 25 23.79 -14.75 6.92
N ILE A 26 22.82 -14.09 6.27
CA ILE A 26 23.09 -13.03 5.28
C ILE A 26 23.82 -11.86 5.93
N TYR A 27 23.36 -11.42 7.10
CA TYR A 27 23.99 -10.32 7.83
C TYR A 27 25.48 -10.60 8.08
N HIS A 28 25.82 -11.81 8.56
CA HIS A 28 27.21 -12.21 8.81
C HIS A 28 28.05 -12.32 7.53
N ARG A 29 27.46 -12.83 6.44
CA ARG A 29 28.16 -12.95 5.15
C ARG A 29 28.49 -11.58 4.55
N LYS A 30 27.52 -10.66 4.55
CA LYS A 30 27.63 -9.29 3.98
C LYS A 30 28.42 -8.31 4.86
N ARG A 31 28.83 -8.70 6.06
CA ARG A 31 29.66 -7.90 6.97
C ARG A 31 31.17 -8.06 6.70
N ARG A 32 31.57 -9.06 5.90
CA ARG A 32 32.96 -9.31 5.51
C ARG A 32 33.42 -8.54 4.27
N ASP A 33 32.49 -8.03 3.47
CA ASP A 33 32.78 -7.18 2.32
C ASP A 33 32.68 -5.70 2.77
N GLU A 34 33.70 -4.88 2.48
CA GLU A 34 33.72 -3.44 2.82
C GLU A 34 32.56 -2.71 2.11
N VAL A 35 31.48 -2.44 2.84
CA VAL A 35 30.26 -1.84 2.27
C VAL A 35 30.41 -0.33 2.21
N ASN A 36 30.58 0.20 1.00
CA ASN A 36 30.51 1.63 0.71
C ASN A 36 29.08 2.14 0.99
N THR A 37 28.89 3.38 1.44
CA THR A 37 27.56 3.90 1.83
C THR A 37 26.52 3.83 0.69
N ASN A 38 26.99 3.80 -0.56
CA ASN A 38 26.16 3.57 -1.75
C ASN A 38 25.59 2.14 -1.82
N ASP A 39 26.37 1.10 -1.47
CA ASP A 39 25.93 -0.30 -1.45
C ASP A 39 24.86 -0.59 -0.38
N PHE A 40 24.75 0.27 0.63
CA PHE A 40 23.77 0.13 1.71
C PHE A 40 22.36 0.56 1.28
N PHE A 41 22.27 1.60 0.43
CA PHE A 41 20.99 2.19 0.01
C PHE A 41 20.58 1.77 -1.42
N LEU A 42 21.55 1.45 -2.26
CA LEU A 42 21.36 1.06 -3.65
C LEU A 42 22.22 -0.18 -3.85
N ALA A 43 21.60 -1.35 -3.94
CA ALA A 43 22.30 -2.59 -4.29
C ALA A 43 22.66 -2.59 -5.78
N GLU A 44 23.44 -1.58 -6.20
CA GLU A 44 23.66 -1.17 -7.58
C GLU A 44 24.20 -2.35 -8.41
N GLY A 45 23.46 -2.71 -9.47
CA GLY A 45 23.86 -3.76 -10.42
C GLY A 45 23.68 -5.22 -9.96
N SER A 46 23.23 -5.48 -8.73
CA SER A 46 23.11 -6.85 -8.20
C SER A 46 21.69 -7.43 -8.24
N LEU A 47 20.67 -6.59 -8.44
CA LEU A 47 19.27 -6.99 -8.38
C LEU A 47 18.75 -7.44 -9.75
N THR A 48 18.29 -8.69 -9.83
CA THR A 48 17.63 -9.24 -11.02
C THR A 48 16.21 -8.69 -11.18
N TRP A 49 15.69 -8.68 -12.41
CA TRP A 49 14.37 -8.14 -12.72
C TRP A 49 13.24 -8.80 -11.89
N TRP A 50 13.29 -10.12 -11.72
CA TRP A 50 12.27 -10.85 -10.95
C TRP A 50 12.35 -10.53 -9.47
N ALA A 51 13.56 -10.29 -8.94
CA ALA A 51 13.74 -9.88 -7.55
C ALA A 51 13.16 -8.49 -7.33
N ILE A 52 13.39 -7.53 -8.24
CA ILE A 52 12.78 -6.19 -8.18
C ILE A 52 11.26 -6.28 -8.19
N GLY A 53 10.69 -7.06 -9.11
CA GLY A 53 9.23 -7.19 -9.21
C GLY A 53 8.61 -7.85 -7.98
N ALA A 54 9.18 -8.96 -7.50
CA ALA A 54 8.73 -9.61 -6.26
C ALA A 54 8.87 -8.68 -5.05
N SER A 55 9.97 -7.92 -4.97
CA SER A 55 10.29 -6.96 -3.92
C SER A 55 9.31 -5.78 -3.88
N LEU A 56 8.89 -5.25 -5.04
CA LEU A 56 7.83 -4.25 -5.15
C LEU A 56 6.49 -4.77 -4.63
N ILE A 57 6.15 -6.01 -4.96
CA ILE A 57 4.92 -6.66 -4.51
C ILE A 57 4.97 -6.98 -3.01
N ALA A 58 6.12 -7.47 -2.50
CA ALA A 58 6.35 -7.71 -1.09
C ALA A 58 6.09 -6.47 -0.24
N SER A 59 6.58 -5.34 -0.74
CA SER A 59 6.44 -4.04 -0.10
C SER A 59 5.00 -3.55 -0.03
N ASN A 60 4.20 -3.91 -1.01
CA ASN A 60 2.84 -3.43 -1.09
C ASN A 60 1.87 -4.38 -0.38
N ILE A 61 2.03 -5.70 -0.53
CA ILE A 61 1.18 -6.69 0.14
C ILE A 61 1.49 -6.70 1.65
N SER A 62 0.49 -6.32 2.42
CA SER A 62 0.55 -6.25 3.88
C SER A 62 -0.76 -6.74 4.49
N ALA A 63 -0.89 -6.58 5.81
CA ALA A 63 -2.16 -6.76 6.52
C ALA A 63 -3.31 -5.93 5.91
N GLU A 64 -3.00 -4.78 5.31
CA GLU A 64 -3.99 -3.93 4.60
C GLU A 64 -4.69 -4.69 3.47
N HIS A 65 -3.97 -5.58 2.78
CA HIS A 65 -4.53 -6.35 1.66
C HIS A 65 -5.25 -7.59 2.16
N PHE A 66 -4.58 -8.42 2.95
CA PHE A 66 -5.15 -9.69 3.40
C PHE A 66 -6.34 -9.50 4.34
N ILE A 67 -6.38 -8.43 5.11
CA ILE A 67 -7.44 -8.22 6.11
C ILE A 67 -8.38 -7.11 5.61
N GLY A 68 -7.85 -5.91 5.35
CA GLY A 68 -8.68 -4.76 4.96
C GLY A 68 -9.32 -4.89 3.57
N MET A 69 -8.54 -5.27 2.54
CA MET A 69 -9.08 -5.43 1.18
C MET A 69 -9.97 -6.67 1.08
N ALA A 70 -9.66 -7.76 1.80
CA ALA A 70 -10.57 -8.89 1.91
C ALA A 70 -11.88 -8.53 2.62
N GLY A 71 -11.84 -7.70 3.67
CA GLY A 71 -13.05 -7.14 4.30
C GLY A 71 -13.84 -6.23 3.35
N SER A 72 -13.16 -5.46 2.51
CA SER A 72 -13.83 -4.75 1.41
C SER A 72 -14.44 -5.72 0.39
N GLY A 73 -13.75 -6.82 0.05
CA GLY A 73 -14.32 -7.88 -0.78
C GLY A 73 -15.58 -8.52 -0.18
N PHE A 74 -15.63 -8.69 1.15
CA PHE A 74 -16.82 -9.17 1.86
C PHE A 74 -17.99 -8.18 1.80
N ALA A 75 -17.72 -6.88 1.92
CA ALA A 75 -18.78 -5.88 2.04
C ALA A 75 -19.31 -5.38 0.69
N MET A 76 -18.42 -5.25 -0.30
CA MET A 76 -18.69 -4.56 -1.57
C MET A 76 -18.14 -5.33 -2.79
N GLY A 77 -17.52 -6.48 -2.59
CA GLY A 77 -17.19 -7.38 -3.69
C GLY A 77 -15.99 -6.99 -4.54
N LEU A 78 -16.03 -7.42 -5.80
CA LEU A 78 -14.96 -7.37 -6.78
C LEU A 78 -14.58 -5.94 -7.17
N ALA A 79 -15.48 -4.96 -7.02
CA ALA A 79 -15.23 -3.56 -7.36
C ALA A 79 -13.94 -3.01 -6.72
N ILE A 80 -13.62 -3.44 -5.49
CA ILE A 80 -12.39 -3.01 -4.79
C ILE A 80 -11.11 -3.43 -5.51
N SER A 81 -11.16 -4.48 -6.34
CA SER A 81 -10.05 -4.96 -7.17
C SER A 81 -9.54 -3.89 -8.13
N SER A 82 -10.34 -2.84 -8.39
CA SER A 82 -9.91 -1.69 -9.18
C SER A 82 -8.64 -1.03 -8.63
N TYR A 83 -8.41 -1.03 -7.32
CA TYR A 83 -7.14 -0.54 -6.77
C TYR A 83 -5.94 -1.32 -7.33
N GLU A 84 -6.06 -2.63 -7.43
CA GLU A 84 -5.00 -3.54 -7.90
C GLU A 84 -4.87 -3.52 -9.43
N TRP A 85 -6.00 -3.52 -10.12
CA TRP A 85 -6.05 -3.52 -11.57
C TRP A 85 -5.58 -2.20 -12.19
N PHE A 86 -5.95 -1.06 -11.61
CA PHE A 86 -5.37 0.24 -12.00
C PHE A 86 -3.90 0.35 -11.60
N ALA A 87 -3.48 -0.22 -10.47
CA ALA A 87 -2.06 -0.31 -10.12
C ALA A 87 -1.24 -1.02 -11.22
N ALA A 88 -1.76 -2.14 -11.78
CA ALA A 88 -1.10 -2.85 -12.87
C ALA A 88 -0.90 -1.95 -14.11
N ALA A 89 -1.95 -1.23 -14.54
CA ALA A 89 -1.86 -0.26 -15.64
C ALA A 89 -0.86 0.87 -15.34
N VAL A 90 -0.91 1.43 -14.14
CA VAL A 90 -0.06 2.53 -13.71
C VAL A 90 1.40 2.14 -13.60
N LEU A 91 1.71 0.92 -13.16
CA LEU A 91 3.08 0.43 -13.09
C LEU A 91 3.75 0.44 -14.46
N VAL A 92 3.02 0.11 -15.52
CA VAL A 92 3.52 0.26 -16.90
C VAL A 92 3.86 1.72 -17.19
N ILE A 93 2.97 2.66 -16.85
CA ILE A 93 3.21 4.11 -17.04
C ILE A 93 4.45 4.57 -16.26
N VAL A 94 4.59 4.16 -15.00
CA VAL A 94 5.74 4.50 -14.14
C VAL A 94 7.04 3.98 -14.74
N ALA A 95 7.08 2.72 -15.19
CA ALA A 95 8.25 2.13 -15.84
C ALA A 95 8.66 2.84 -17.14
N VAL A 96 7.68 3.29 -17.93
CA VAL A 96 7.93 3.98 -19.19
C VAL A 96 8.39 5.41 -18.95
N TYR A 97 7.70 6.16 -18.07
CA TYR A 97 7.81 7.62 -18.01
C TYR A 97 8.50 8.17 -16.76
N PHE A 98 8.40 7.51 -15.60
CA PHE A 98 8.88 8.09 -14.33
C PHE A 98 10.30 7.58 -14.03
N ILE A 99 10.51 6.27 -14.06
CA ILE A 99 11.80 5.63 -13.76
C ILE A 99 12.97 6.16 -14.60
N PRO A 100 12.85 6.39 -15.92
CA PRO A 100 13.95 6.93 -16.69
C PRO A 100 14.37 8.33 -16.24
N ILE A 101 13.43 9.16 -15.78
CA ILE A 101 13.72 10.51 -15.32
C ILE A 101 14.53 10.43 -14.03
N TYR A 102 14.13 9.58 -13.08
CA TYR A 102 14.87 9.38 -11.84
C TYR A 102 16.29 8.89 -12.10
N LEU A 103 16.45 7.81 -12.86
CA LEU A 103 17.75 7.19 -13.11
C LEU A 103 18.69 8.13 -13.90
N ARG A 104 18.19 8.82 -14.93
CA ARG A 104 19.04 9.72 -15.74
C ARG A 104 19.48 10.99 -14.99
N ASN A 105 18.72 11.39 -13.97
CA ASN A 105 19.07 12.55 -13.13
C ASN A 105 19.77 12.16 -11.82
N HIS A 106 20.15 10.88 -11.64
CA HIS A 106 20.78 10.38 -10.42
C HIS A 106 19.99 10.71 -9.14
N ILE A 107 18.67 10.57 -9.25
CA ILE A 107 17.75 10.77 -8.14
C ILE A 107 17.44 9.41 -7.56
N TYR A 108 17.74 9.27 -6.27
CA TYR A 108 17.59 8.03 -5.51
C TYR A 108 16.58 8.18 -4.36
N THR A 109 16.20 9.42 -4.02
CA THR A 109 15.14 9.70 -3.05
C THR A 109 14.17 10.78 -3.55
N MET A 110 12.93 10.69 -3.08
CA MET A 110 11.85 11.62 -3.34
C MET A 110 12.10 13.00 -2.70
N PRO A 111 12.62 13.09 -1.45
CA PRO A 111 13.14 14.36 -0.94
C PRO A 111 14.24 14.96 -1.83
N GLN A 112 15.16 14.14 -2.35
CA GLN A 112 16.22 14.61 -3.26
C GLN A 112 15.62 15.15 -4.57
N PHE A 113 14.63 14.48 -5.16
CA PHE A 113 13.89 15.01 -6.32
C PHE A 113 13.33 16.40 -6.03
N LEU A 114 12.63 16.56 -4.92
CA LEU A 114 11.97 17.82 -4.57
C LEU A 114 12.97 18.94 -4.30
N ALA A 115 14.07 18.64 -3.61
CA ALA A 115 15.14 19.60 -3.33
C ALA A 115 15.87 20.04 -4.61
N GLN A 116 16.18 19.10 -5.50
CA GLN A 116 16.84 19.38 -6.78
C GLN A 116 15.91 20.13 -7.75
N ARG A 117 14.63 19.75 -7.83
CA ARG A 117 13.67 20.35 -8.77
C ARG A 117 13.13 21.71 -8.30
N TYR A 118 12.94 21.87 -7.00
CA TYR A 118 12.33 23.03 -6.39
C TYR A 118 13.25 23.63 -5.32
N SER A 119 13.06 23.25 -4.06
CA SER A 119 13.84 23.73 -2.92
C SER A 119 13.77 22.76 -1.74
N ASP A 120 14.70 22.92 -0.81
CA ASP A 120 14.68 22.19 0.47
C ASP A 120 13.41 22.46 1.28
N THR A 121 12.81 23.64 1.15
CA THR A 121 11.54 23.98 1.82
C THR A 121 10.39 23.11 1.31
N VAL A 122 10.24 22.96 -0.02
CA VAL A 122 9.22 22.06 -0.61
C VAL A 122 9.47 20.63 -0.17
N SER A 123 10.72 20.17 -0.24
CA SER A 123 11.12 18.85 0.23
C SER A 123 10.73 18.61 1.70
N THR A 124 10.94 19.60 2.57
CA THR A 124 10.66 19.49 4.01
C THR A 124 9.16 19.46 4.29
N ILE A 125 8.36 20.31 3.63
CA ILE A 125 6.90 20.31 3.81
C ILE A 125 6.32 18.95 3.42
N LEU A 126 6.74 18.39 2.28
CA LEU A 126 6.27 17.08 1.86
C LEU A 126 6.80 15.94 2.75
N ALA A 127 8.01 16.06 3.30
CA ALA A 127 8.53 15.15 4.32
C ALA A 127 7.64 15.14 5.57
N ILE A 128 7.21 16.31 6.07
CA ILE A 128 6.27 16.41 7.20
C ILE A 128 4.94 15.73 6.86
N PHE A 129 4.40 15.95 5.66
CA PHE A 129 3.17 15.31 5.21
C PHE A 129 3.28 13.78 5.17
N TRP A 130 4.38 13.25 4.64
CA TRP A 130 4.61 11.81 4.65
C TRP A 130 4.76 11.26 6.06
N LEU A 131 5.43 11.97 6.98
CA LEU A 131 5.51 11.54 8.38
C LEU A 131 4.13 11.47 9.03
N VAL A 132 3.28 12.48 8.83
CA VAL A 132 1.92 12.50 9.36
C VAL A 132 1.12 11.31 8.83
N VAL A 133 1.13 11.07 7.51
CA VAL A 133 0.42 9.93 6.90
C VAL A 133 1.00 8.60 7.37
N TYR A 134 2.32 8.47 7.42
CA TYR A 134 2.96 7.21 7.82
C TYR A 134 2.67 6.87 9.28
N VAL A 135 2.69 7.84 10.19
CA VAL A 135 2.42 7.58 11.61
C VAL A 135 0.92 7.42 11.86
N LEU A 136 0.11 8.43 11.48
CA LEU A 136 -1.30 8.47 11.87
C LEU A 136 -2.14 7.45 11.09
N VAL A 137 -1.85 7.26 9.81
CA VAL A 137 -2.65 6.40 8.92
C VAL A 137 -2.02 5.03 8.77
N ASN A 138 -0.84 4.91 8.15
CA ASN A 138 -0.31 3.60 7.78
C ASN A 138 0.15 2.77 8.99
N LEU A 139 0.98 3.33 9.88
CA LEU A 139 1.54 2.59 11.01
C LEU A 139 0.42 2.15 11.97
N THR A 140 -0.50 3.06 12.32
CA THR A 140 -1.69 2.77 13.13
C THR A 140 -2.56 1.67 12.50
N SER A 141 -2.85 1.77 11.20
CA SER A 141 -3.72 0.81 10.52
C SER A 141 -3.10 -0.58 10.39
N ILE A 142 -1.81 -0.66 10.04
CA ILE A 142 -1.10 -1.95 9.96
C ILE A 142 -1.04 -2.61 11.34
N LEU A 143 -0.78 -1.83 12.39
CA LEU A 143 -0.73 -2.33 13.76
C LEU A 143 -2.10 -2.87 14.22
N TYR A 144 -3.16 -2.11 13.98
CA TYR A 144 -4.53 -2.53 14.27
C TYR A 144 -4.92 -3.79 13.50
N LEU A 145 -4.76 -3.79 12.17
CA LEU A 145 -5.11 -4.93 11.31
C LEU A 145 -4.34 -6.19 11.71
N GLY A 146 -3.04 -6.05 11.98
CA GLY A 146 -2.23 -7.15 12.49
C GLY A 146 -2.71 -7.69 13.83
N ALA A 147 -3.07 -6.80 14.77
CA ALA A 147 -3.55 -7.21 16.09
C ALA A 147 -4.90 -7.94 16.02
N ILE A 148 -5.86 -7.49 15.20
CA ILE A 148 -7.15 -8.18 15.05
C ILE A 148 -7.00 -9.56 14.38
N ALA A 149 -6.07 -9.71 13.44
CA ALA A 149 -5.80 -11.01 12.83
C ALA A 149 -5.27 -12.01 13.88
N ILE A 150 -4.32 -11.58 14.70
CA ILE A 150 -3.78 -12.46 15.76
C ILE A 150 -4.84 -12.74 16.83
N GLU A 151 -5.65 -11.75 17.20
CA GLU A 151 -6.78 -11.93 18.11
C GLU A 151 -7.77 -12.98 17.59
N SER A 152 -8.17 -12.89 16.32
CA SER A 152 -9.09 -13.82 15.69
C SER A 152 -8.53 -15.25 15.55
N LEU A 153 -7.24 -15.39 15.23
CA LEU A 153 -6.61 -16.68 14.94
C LEU A 153 -6.11 -17.42 16.17
N ALA A 154 -5.52 -16.69 17.11
CA ALA A 154 -4.87 -17.25 18.29
C ALA A 154 -5.69 -17.07 19.58
N GLY A 155 -6.71 -16.20 19.58
CA GLY A 155 -7.48 -15.87 20.79
C GLY A 155 -6.71 -15.02 21.80
N ILE A 156 -5.61 -14.38 21.37
CA ILE A 156 -4.80 -13.49 22.21
C ILE A 156 -5.46 -12.11 22.22
N SER A 157 -5.55 -11.45 23.38
CA SER A 157 -6.23 -10.14 23.46
C SER A 157 -5.62 -9.10 22.51
N PHE A 158 -6.46 -8.29 21.88
CA PHE A 158 -6.05 -7.19 21.00
C PHE A 158 -4.94 -6.32 21.61
N THR A 159 -5.06 -5.98 22.90
CA THR A 159 -4.06 -5.17 23.62
C THR A 159 -2.70 -5.86 23.66
N THR A 160 -2.65 -7.14 24.04
CA THR A 160 -1.41 -7.93 24.06
C THR A 160 -0.80 -8.03 22.66
N CYS A 161 -1.61 -8.28 21.63
CA CYS A 161 -1.16 -8.32 20.25
C CYS A 161 -0.58 -6.98 19.77
N THR A 162 -1.24 -5.88 20.10
CA THR A 162 -0.82 -4.52 19.73
C THR A 162 0.56 -4.19 20.32
N PHE A 163 0.75 -4.37 21.64
CA PHE A 163 2.05 -4.14 22.28
C PHE A 163 3.11 -5.13 21.80
N GLY A 164 2.77 -6.41 21.64
CA GLY A 164 3.69 -7.44 21.16
C GLY A 164 4.22 -7.16 19.75
N LEU A 165 3.32 -6.81 18.82
CA LEU A 165 3.69 -6.43 17.45
C LEU A 165 4.54 -5.16 17.41
N ALA A 166 4.18 -4.14 18.20
CA ALA A 166 4.95 -2.90 18.28
C ALA A 166 6.38 -3.15 18.79
N ILE A 167 6.52 -3.88 19.90
CA ILE A 167 7.83 -4.24 20.46
C ILE A 167 8.65 -5.03 19.44
N PHE A 168 8.04 -6.03 18.79
CA PHE A 168 8.74 -6.86 17.82
C PHE A 168 9.21 -6.04 16.61
N ALA A 169 8.34 -5.19 16.07
CA ALA A 169 8.67 -4.30 14.95
C ALA A 169 9.75 -3.27 15.31
N ILE A 170 9.74 -2.73 16.53
CA ILE A 170 10.83 -1.86 17.03
C ILE A 170 12.14 -2.62 16.99
N PHE A 171 12.23 -3.81 17.59
CA PHE A 171 13.48 -4.59 17.61
C PHE A 171 14.01 -4.89 16.21
N ILE A 172 13.13 -5.28 15.27
CA ILE A 172 13.51 -5.52 13.88
C ILE A 172 14.01 -4.23 13.21
N THR A 173 13.33 -3.10 13.42
CA THR A 173 13.74 -1.81 12.86
C THR A 173 15.11 -1.38 13.39
N LEU A 174 15.39 -1.61 14.68
CA LEU A 174 16.67 -1.31 15.31
C LEU A 174 17.83 -2.15 14.76
N GLY A 175 17.54 -3.31 14.16
CA GLY A 175 18.50 -4.21 13.51
C GLY A 175 18.99 -3.77 12.13
N GLY A 176 18.31 -2.81 11.46
CA GLY A 176 18.73 -2.20 10.19
C GLY A 176 18.33 -2.95 8.92
N MET A 177 18.29 -2.23 7.78
CA MET A 177 17.69 -2.69 6.51
C MET A 177 18.40 -3.83 5.77
N LYS A 178 19.68 -4.14 6.07
CA LYS A 178 20.50 -5.07 5.26
C LYS A 178 19.89 -6.47 5.07
N VAL A 179 18.98 -6.87 5.95
CA VAL A 179 18.38 -8.20 5.97
C VAL A 179 16.98 -8.24 5.30
N ILE A 180 16.26 -7.12 5.34
CA ILE A 180 14.82 -7.06 5.04
C ILE A 180 14.51 -7.48 3.60
N GLY A 181 15.29 -7.01 2.62
CA GLY A 181 15.03 -7.30 1.20
C GLY A 181 15.16 -8.78 0.81
N TYR A 182 15.93 -9.59 1.55
CA TYR A 182 16.08 -11.02 1.26
C TYR A 182 15.01 -11.88 1.92
N THR A 183 14.53 -11.47 3.10
CA THR A 183 13.40 -12.14 3.78
C THR A 183 12.07 -11.86 3.08
N ASP A 184 11.94 -10.71 2.42
CA ASP A 184 10.74 -10.29 1.67
C ASP A 184 10.35 -11.29 0.56
N VAL A 185 11.33 -11.88 -0.13
CA VAL A 185 11.07 -12.84 -1.23
C VAL A 185 10.40 -14.11 -0.72
N ILE A 186 10.91 -14.67 0.39
CA ILE A 186 10.33 -15.85 1.03
C ILE A 186 8.90 -15.54 1.46
N GLN A 187 8.69 -14.37 2.06
CA GLN A 187 7.38 -13.94 2.53
C GLN A 187 6.37 -13.82 1.38
N VAL A 188 6.72 -13.20 0.25
CA VAL A 188 5.81 -13.09 -0.91
C VAL A 188 5.38 -14.44 -1.42
N VAL A 189 6.33 -15.36 -1.58
CA VAL A 189 6.04 -16.72 -2.05
C VAL A 189 5.03 -17.38 -1.10
N VAL A 190 5.29 -17.36 0.20
CA VAL A 190 4.41 -17.99 1.19
C VAL A 190 3.04 -17.31 1.24
N LEU A 191 2.95 -15.99 1.13
CA LEU A 191 1.68 -15.26 1.12
C LEU A 191 0.86 -15.54 -0.13
N ILE A 192 1.48 -15.58 -1.32
CA ILE A 192 0.77 -15.89 -2.57
C ILE A 192 0.24 -17.32 -2.52
N PHE A 193 1.09 -18.30 -2.21
CA PHE A 193 0.66 -19.70 -2.12
C PHE A 193 -0.36 -19.91 -1.00
N GLY A 194 -0.16 -19.29 0.17
CA GLY A 194 -1.10 -19.34 1.28
C GLY A 194 -2.47 -18.75 0.90
N GLY A 195 -2.48 -17.60 0.23
CA GLY A 195 -3.71 -16.98 -0.26
C GLY A 195 -4.42 -17.82 -1.32
N LEU A 196 -3.69 -18.44 -2.25
CA LEU A 196 -4.27 -19.37 -3.22
C LEU A 196 -4.89 -20.60 -2.55
N VAL A 197 -4.24 -21.17 -1.54
CA VAL A 197 -4.80 -22.29 -0.76
C VAL A 197 -6.06 -21.86 -0.01
N VAL A 198 -6.04 -20.72 0.68
CA VAL A 198 -7.23 -20.21 1.38
C VAL A 198 -8.38 -19.99 0.39
N THR A 199 -8.11 -19.40 -0.77
CA THR A 199 -9.10 -19.20 -1.83
C THR A 199 -9.66 -20.53 -2.32
N TYR A 200 -8.80 -21.51 -2.58
CA TYR A 200 -9.19 -22.85 -3.02
C TYR A 200 -10.12 -23.53 -2.01
N LEU A 201 -9.74 -23.52 -0.72
CA LEU A 201 -10.53 -24.14 0.35
C LEU A 201 -11.87 -23.41 0.56
N ALA A 202 -11.87 -22.07 0.46
CA ALA A 202 -13.08 -21.27 0.56
C ALA A 202 -14.06 -21.61 -0.57
N LEU A 203 -13.58 -21.67 -1.82
CA LEU A 203 -14.40 -22.03 -2.99
C LEU A 203 -14.90 -23.47 -2.92
N GLN A 204 -14.07 -24.40 -2.44
CA GLN A 204 -14.49 -25.78 -2.21
C GLN A 204 -15.59 -25.87 -1.16
N LEU A 205 -15.48 -25.12 -0.07
CA LEU A 205 -16.51 -25.10 0.98
C LEU A 205 -17.83 -24.49 0.48
N VAL A 206 -17.76 -23.44 -0.34
CA VAL A 206 -18.95 -22.88 -1.03
C VAL A 206 -19.56 -23.91 -1.98
N ALA A 207 -18.76 -24.60 -2.77
CA ALA A 207 -19.24 -25.64 -3.68
C ALA A 207 -19.98 -26.78 -2.95
N GLN A 208 -19.52 -27.14 -1.75
CA GLN A 208 -20.14 -28.18 -0.93
C GLN A 208 -21.57 -27.83 -0.52
N GLN A 209 -21.90 -26.54 -0.39
CA GLN A 209 -23.27 -26.09 -0.12
C GLN A 209 -24.23 -26.44 -1.27
N SER A 210 -23.69 -26.54 -2.49
CA SER A 210 -24.41 -26.95 -3.70
C SER A 210 -24.19 -28.44 -4.04
N GLY A 211 -23.63 -29.24 -3.12
CA GLY A 211 -23.38 -30.67 -3.30
C GLY A 211 -22.19 -31.03 -4.22
N SER A 212 -21.34 -30.06 -4.56
CA SER A 212 -20.15 -30.26 -5.42
C SER A 212 -18.86 -30.05 -4.62
N THR A 213 -17.75 -30.59 -5.11
CA THR A 213 -16.40 -30.31 -4.57
C THR A 213 -15.54 -29.53 -5.56
N SER A 214 -16.08 -29.20 -6.74
CA SER A 214 -15.38 -28.48 -7.79
C SER A 214 -15.33 -26.98 -7.49
N ILE A 215 -14.12 -26.41 -7.54
CA ILE A 215 -13.91 -24.96 -7.39
C ILE A 215 -14.66 -24.13 -8.45
N TRP A 216 -14.91 -24.70 -9.62
CA TRP A 216 -15.67 -24.03 -10.69
C TRP A 216 -17.14 -23.90 -10.32
N THR A 217 -17.70 -24.92 -9.66
CA THR A 217 -19.04 -24.83 -9.07
C THR A 217 -19.03 -23.76 -7.98
N GLY A 218 -18.01 -23.75 -7.10
CA GLY A 218 -17.87 -22.72 -6.08
C GLY A 218 -17.88 -21.30 -6.64
N LEU A 219 -17.10 -21.03 -7.69
CA LEU A 219 -17.07 -19.74 -8.38
C LEU A 219 -18.42 -19.38 -9.01
N ALA A 220 -19.10 -20.34 -9.64
CA ALA A 220 -20.44 -20.13 -10.18
C ALA A 220 -21.46 -19.79 -9.08
N THR A 221 -21.42 -20.53 -7.96
CA THR A 221 -22.25 -20.26 -6.78
C THR A 221 -21.97 -18.89 -6.18
N LEU A 222 -20.72 -18.43 -6.14
CA LEU A 222 -20.43 -17.05 -5.71
C LEU A 222 -21.13 -16.03 -6.60
N ARG A 223 -21.02 -16.19 -7.92
CA ARG A 223 -21.66 -15.28 -8.89
C ARG A 223 -23.17 -15.30 -8.77
N GLU A 224 -23.77 -16.46 -8.51
CA GLU A 224 -25.22 -16.61 -8.35
C GLU A 224 -25.73 -16.01 -7.04
N GLN A 225 -25.09 -16.33 -5.91
CA GLN A 225 -25.56 -15.94 -4.57
C GLN A 225 -25.11 -14.54 -4.14
N ALA A 226 -24.06 -14.01 -4.77
CA ALA A 226 -23.53 -12.68 -4.51
C ALA A 226 -23.37 -11.88 -5.81
N ASP A 227 -24.36 -11.92 -6.71
CA ASP A 227 -24.31 -11.18 -7.99
C ASP A 227 -23.91 -9.71 -7.81
N SER A 228 -24.50 -9.03 -6.81
CA SER A 228 -24.18 -7.63 -6.46
C SER A 228 -22.70 -7.38 -6.15
N HIS A 229 -21.95 -8.42 -5.76
CA HIS A 229 -20.53 -8.36 -5.44
C HIS A 229 -19.62 -8.57 -6.67
N PHE A 230 -20.17 -8.83 -7.85
CA PHE A 230 -19.37 -8.96 -9.08
C PHE A 230 -19.47 -7.75 -10.01
N HIS A 231 -20.25 -6.73 -9.63
CA HIS A 231 -20.34 -5.46 -10.35
C HIS A 231 -19.12 -4.59 -10.04
N MET A 232 -18.46 -4.06 -11.07
CA MET A 232 -17.31 -3.16 -10.94
C MET A 232 -17.71 -1.69 -10.81
N TYR A 233 -18.99 -1.38 -11.00
CA TYR A 233 -19.54 -0.03 -11.03
C TYR A 233 -20.67 0.12 -10.03
N PHE A 234 -20.63 1.18 -9.22
CA PHE A 234 -21.74 1.58 -8.36
C PHE A 234 -22.40 2.87 -8.87
N PRO A 235 -23.72 2.86 -9.15
CA PRO A 235 -24.45 4.07 -9.51
C PRO A 235 -24.68 4.97 -8.28
N LYS A 236 -24.95 6.26 -8.53
CA LYS A 236 -25.32 7.20 -7.46
C LYS A 236 -26.56 6.67 -6.73
N GLY A 237 -26.53 6.71 -5.40
CA GLY A 237 -27.58 6.16 -4.53
C GLY A 237 -27.30 4.73 -4.06
N HIS A 238 -26.30 4.04 -4.60
CA HIS A 238 -25.82 2.77 -4.03
C HIS A 238 -25.10 3.01 -2.70
N PRO A 239 -25.26 2.14 -1.67
CA PRO A 239 -24.63 2.35 -0.35
C PRO A 239 -23.11 2.48 -0.37
N HIS A 240 -22.45 1.86 -1.36
CA HIS A 240 -20.99 1.91 -1.53
C HIS A 240 -20.52 2.94 -2.57
N TYR A 241 -21.41 3.80 -3.07
CA TYR A 241 -21.07 4.84 -4.04
C TYR A 241 -20.00 5.80 -3.48
N ASP A 242 -20.13 6.24 -2.23
CA ASP A 242 -19.19 7.20 -1.64
C ASP A 242 -17.76 6.65 -1.51
N VAL A 243 -17.63 5.32 -1.53
CA VAL A 243 -16.37 4.60 -1.47
C VAL A 243 -15.77 4.44 -2.87
N LEU A 244 -16.55 3.94 -3.83
CA LEU A 244 -16.17 3.78 -5.24
C LEU A 244 -17.21 4.45 -6.15
N PRO A 245 -17.06 5.77 -6.42
CA PRO A 245 -18.12 6.58 -7.02
C PRO A 245 -18.15 6.47 -8.54
N GLY A 246 -18.70 5.35 -9.01
CA GLY A 246 -19.02 5.09 -10.41
C GLY A 246 -17.86 5.34 -11.37
N MET A 247 -18.07 6.16 -12.39
CA MET A 247 -17.08 6.41 -13.47
C MET A 247 -15.75 6.99 -12.98
N ALA A 248 -15.72 7.69 -11.84
CA ALA A 248 -14.47 8.26 -11.33
C ALA A 248 -13.47 7.19 -10.86
N LEU A 249 -13.93 5.96 -10.69
CA LEU A 249 -13.10 4.77 -10.59
C LEU A 249 -12.16 4.62 -11.79
N VAL A 250 -12.65 4.93 -12.99
CA VAL A 250 -11.93 4.74 -14.26
C VAL A 250 -11.32 6.03 -14.77
N THR A 251 -11.96 7.18 -14.54
CA THR A 251 -11.55 8.46 -15.17
C THR A 251 -10.96 9.48 -14.19
N GLY A 252 -10.98 9.20 -12.89
CA GLY A 252 -10.65 10.20 -11.87
C GLY A 252 -9.59 9.75 -10.87
N GLY A 253 -9.91 9.90 -9.59
CA GLY A 253 -8.98 9.82 -8.45
C GLY A 253 -8.21 8.52 -8.35
N MET A 254 -8.71 7.42 -8.93
CA MET A 254 -8.02 6.13 -8.92
C MET A 254 -6.65 6.19 -9.61
N TRP A 255 -6.56 6.91 -10.74
CA TRP A 255 -5.29 7.13 -11.43
C TRP A 255 -4.33 7.97 -10.60
N ILE A 256 -4.83 9.06 -10.01
CA ILE A 256 -4.04 9.98 -9.18
C ILE A 256 -3.45 9.23 -7.98
N ASN A 257 -4.26 8.43 -7.30
CA ASN A 257 -3.84 7.64 -6.15
C ASN A 257 -2.75 6.64 -6.53
N ASN A 258 -2.97 5.87 -7.59
CA ASN A 258 -2.02 4.86 -8.04
C ASN A 258 -0.73 5.49 -8.59
N LEU A 259 -0.81 6.55 -9.39
CA LEU A 259 0.38 7.21 -9.95
C LEU A 259 1.22 7.85 -8.83
N SER A 260 0.57 8.46 -7.83
CA SER A 260 1.27 8.97 -6.67
C SER A 260 1.93 7.86 -5.85
N TYR A 261 1.20 6.77 -5.58
CA TYR A 261 1.71 5.65 -4.78
C TYR A 261 2.86 4.91 -5.47
N TRP A 262 2.71 4.53 -6.74
CA TRP A 262 3.72 3.73 -7.44
C TRP A 262 4.83 4.57 -8.07
N GLY A 263 4.54 5.83 -8.40
CA GLY A 263 5.46 6.71 -9.11
C GLY A 263 6.19 7.71 -8.22
N CYS A 264 5.65 8.07 -7.05
CA CYS A 264 6.18 9.16 -6.22
C CYS A 264 6.43 8.79 -4.75
N ASN A 265 6.11 7.57 -4.33
CA ASN A 265 6.32 7.13 -2.94
C ASN A 265 7.75 6.63 -2.72
N GLN A 266 8.43 7.19 -1.72
CA GLN A 266 9.82 6.87 -1.37
C GLN A 266 10.06 5.37 -1.24
N TYR A 267 9.25 4.69 -0.43
CA TYR A 267 9.47 3.29 -0.08
C TYR A 267 9.28 2.32 -1.27
N ILE A 268 8.47 2.70 -2.25
CA ILE A 268 8.13 1.84 -3.40
C ILE A 268 9.15 2.07 -4.54
N VAL A 269 9.29 3.30 -4.99
CA VAL A 269 10.11 3.64 -6.17
C VAL A 269 11.57 3.27 -5.94
N GLN A 270 12.08 3.44 -4.71
CA GLN A 270 13.49 3.21 -4.36
C GLN A 270 13.99 1.79 -4.71
N ARG A 271 13.12 0.77 -4.68
CA ARG A 271 13.48 -0.62 -5.04
C ARG A 271 13.85 -0.78 -6.53
N ALA A 272 13.29 0.07 -7.39
CA ALA A 272 13.61 0.10 -8.81
C ALA A 272 14.82 1.00 -9.14
N LEU A 273 15.16 1.97 -8.27
CA LEU A 273 16.24 2.94 -8.51
C LEU A 273 17.64 2.37 -8.29
N GLY A 274 17.77 1.21 -7.64
CA GLY A 274 19.03 0.51 -7.44
C GLY A 274 19.47 -0.38 -8.62
N ALA A 275 18.79 -0.33 -9.76
CA ALA A 275 19.09 -1.18 -10.91
C ALA A 275 19.21 -0.37 -12.21
N ASP A 276 19.83 -0.96 -13.24
CA ASP A 276 19.83 -0.37 -14.57
C ASP A 276 18.40 -0.27 -15.14
N LEU A 277 18.19 0.66 -16.07
CA LEU A 277 16.85 0.98 -16.57
C LEU A 277 16.14 -0.23 -17.22
N LYS A 278 16.87 -1.12 -17.89
CA LYS A 278 16.26 -2.29 -18.54
C LYS A 278 15.77 -3.27 -17.49
N THR A 279 16.59 -3.52 -16.47
CA THR A 279 16.26 -4.42 -15.36
C THR A 279 15.12 -3.85 -14.50
N ALA A 280 15.16 -2.56 -14.16
CA ALA A 280 14.09 -1.87 -13.44
C ALA A 280 12.75 -1.94 -14.19
N ARG A 281 12.73 -1.65 -15.49
CA ARG A 281 11.51 -1.75 -16.32
C ARG A 281 10.94 -3.16 -16.36
N SER A 282 11.81 -4.15 -16.56
CA SER A 282 11.38 -5.56 -16.62
C SER A 282 10.82 -6.02 -15.28
N GLY A 283 11.43 -5.59 -14.16
CA GLY A 283 10.94 -5.88 -12.82
C GLY A 283 9.60 -5.22 -12.51
N ILE A 284 9.41 -3.96 -12.92
CA ILE A 284 8.13 -3.26 -12.75
C ILE A 284 7.04 -3.88 -13.63
N LEU A 285 7.36 -4.28 -14.87
CA LEU A 285 6.41 -4.99 -15.73
C LEU A 285 5.97 -6.32 -15.11
N PHE A 286 6.91 -7.05 -14.50
CA PHE A 286 6.60 -8.26 -13.76
C PHE A 286 5.72 -8.00 -12.54
N ALA A 287 6.01 -6.95 -11.76
CA ALA A 287 5.15 -6.52 -10.66
C ALA A 287 3.74 -6.15 -11.15
N ALA A 288 3.62 -5.47 -12.29
CA ALA A 288 2.35 -5.13 -12.90
C ALA A 288 1.53 -6.38 -13.27
N PHE A 289 2.19 -7.43 -13.76
CA PHE A 289 1.53 -8.72 -14.00
C PHE A 289 1.06 -9.38 -12.69
N LEU A 290 1.92 -9.42 -11.66
CA LEU A 290 1.56 -9.98 -10.35
C LEU A 290 0.38 -9.24 -9.71
N LYS A 291 0.26 -7.92 -9.94
CA LYS A 291 -0.87 -7.12 -9.48
C LYS A 291 -2.23 -7.61 -9.98
N LEU A 292 -2.29 -8.14 -11.20
CA LEU A 292 -3.52 -8.71 -11.75
C LEU A 292 -3.99 -9.94 -10.95
N MET A 293 -3.07 -10.65 -10.29
CA MET A 293 -3.38 -11.86 -9.53
C MET A 293 -3.81 -11.58 -8.08
N ILE A 294 -3.54 -10.38 -7.54
CA ILE A 294 -3.82 -10.07 -6.12
C ILE A 294 -5.30 -10.22 -5.77
N PRO A 295 -6.26 -9.74 -6.57
CA PRO A 295 -7.69 -9.93 -6.25
C PRO A 295 -8.12 -11.39 -6.09
N ILE A 296 -7.48 -12.32 -6.79
CA ILE A 296 -7.77 -13.75 -6.67
C ILE A 296 -7.44 -14.25 -5.26
N ILE A 297 -6.37 -13.74 -4.64
CA ILE A 297 -5.89 -14.21 -3.33
C ILE A 297 -6.41 -13.40 -2.14
N VAL A 298 -6.95 -12.20 -2.35
CA VAL A 298 -7.47 -11.35 -1.25
C VAL A 298 -8.95 -10.99 -1.39
N VAL A 299 -9.44 -10.68 -2.59
CA VAL A 299 -10.83 -10.21 -2.79
C VAL A 299 -11.80 -11.37 -2.93
N ILE A 300 -11.48 -12.37 -3.75
CA ILE A 300 -12.33 -13.57 -3.93
C ILE A 300 -12.57 -14.31 -2.60
N PRO A 301 -11.57 -14.49 -1.71
CA PRO A 301 -11.82 -14.96 -0.35
C PRO A 301 -12.85 -14.11 0.41
N GLY A 302 -12.77 -12.78 0.35
CA GLY A 302 -13.76 -11.89 0.97
C GLY A 302 -15.20 -12.18 0.50
N ILE A 303 -15.39 -12.32 -0.82
CA ILE A 303 -16.70 -12.67 -1.42
C ILE A 303 -17.15 -14.07 -0.98
N ALA A 304 -16.23 -15.03 -0.91
CA ALA A 304 -16.55 -16.37 -0.41
C ALA A 304 -16.98 -16.35 1.06
N ALA A 305 -16.29 -15.56 1.91
CA ALA A 305 -16.70 -15.36 3.29
C ALA A 305 -18.10 -14.74 3.40
N TYR A 306 -18.48 -13.85 2.47
CA TYR A 306 -19.82 -13.24 2.42
C TYR A 306 -20.90 -14.30 2.16
N VAL A 307 -20.72 -15.15 1.15
CA VAL A 307 -21.66 -16.25 0.85
C VAL A 307 -21.75 -17.26 2.01
N LEU A 308 -20.61 -17.62 2.61
CA LEU A 308 -20.53 -18.51 3.77
C LEU A 308 -21.14 -17.88 5.04
N TYR A 309 -21.12 -16.55 5.15
CA TYR A 309 -21.80 -15.82 6.21
C TYR A 309 -23.33 -15.84 6.02
N GLN A 310 -23.81 -15.57 4.79
CA GLN A 310 -25.25 -15.58 4.50
C GLN A 310 -25.89 -16.94 4.79
N SER A 311 -25.22 -18.02 4.38
CA SER A 311 -25.66 -19.41 4.57
C SER A 311 -25.63 -19.89 6.03
N GLY A 312 -25.01 -19.16 6.96
CA GLY A 312 -25.03 -19.46 8.39
C GLY A 312 -23.69 -19.88 9.04
N PRO A 313 -22.82 -20.71 8.41
CA PRO A 313 -21.62 -21.26 9.05
C PRO A 313 -20.70 -20.23 9.72
N PHE A 314 -20.59 -19.02 9.17
CA PHE A 314 -19.66 -17.99 9.65
C PHE A 314 -20.32 -16.84 10.41
N ARG A 315 -21.63 -16.88 10.68
CA ARG A 315 -22.34 -15.75 11.31
C ARG A 315 -21.70 -15.31 12.64
N ALA A 316 -21.47 -16.26 13.54
CA ALA A 316 -20.89 -15.96 14.85
C ALA A 316 -19.43 -15.45 14.77
N ALA A 317 -18.66 -15.91 13.79
CA ALA A 317 -17.25 -15.54 13.65
C ALA A 317 -17.05 -14.16 12.99
N MET A 318 -18.03 -13.73 12.19
CA MET A 318 -18.05 -12.44 11.51
C MET A 318 -18.68 -11.31 12.34
N THR A 319 -19.32 -11.62 13.47
CA THR A 319 -19.92 -10.63 14.37
C THR A 319 -19.04 -10.37 15.59
N ASP A 320 -18.95 -9.12 16.03
CA ASP A 320 -18.32 -8.79 17.30
C ASP A 320 -19.23 -9.10 18.51
N ALA A 321 -18.73 -8.83 19.72
CA ALA A 321 -19.45 -9.07 20.97
C ALA A 321 -20.76 -8.26 21.09
N SER A 322 -20.94 -7.20 20.30
CA SER A 322 -22.16 -6.40 20.24
C SER A 322 -23.14 -6.86 19.15
N GLY A 323 -22.79 -7.92 18.41
CA GLY A 323 -23.61 -8.47 17.32
C GLY A 323 -23.46 -7.73 15.99
N VAL A 324 -22.52 -6.78 15.88
CA VAL A 324 -22.27 -6.03 14.66
C VAL A 324 -21.35 -6.83 13.74
N VAL A 325 -21.70 -6.92 12.46
CA VAL A 325 -20.87 -7.59 11.45
C VAL A 325 -19.60 -6.79 11.21
N LYS A 326 -18.44 -7.44 11.26
CA LYS A 326 -17.12 -6.85 11.03
C LYS A 326 -16.49 -7.45 9.77
N PRO A 327 -16.58 -6.76 8.61
CA PRO A 327 -16.03 -7.26 7.35
C PRO A 327 -14.54 -7.64 7.42
N ASP A 328 -13.72 -6.87 8.17
CA ASP A 328 -12.29 -7.13 8.33
C ASP A 328 -11.98 -8.50 9.02
N HIS A 329 -12.97 -9.21 9.58
CA HIS A 329 -12.82 -10.59 10.06
C HIS A 329 -12.81 -11.65 8.94
N ALA A 330 -13.20 -11.31 7.71
CA ALA A 330 -13.44 -12.27 6.63
C ALA A 330 -12.26 -13.22 6.37
N TYR A 331 -11.07 -12.66 6.19
CA TYR A 331 -9.89 -13.45 5.87
C TYR A 331 -9.34 -14.24 7.08
N PRO A 332 -9.20 -13.65 8.29
CA PRO A 332 -8.87 -14.44 9.49
C PRO A 332 -9.81 -15.62 9.74
N VAL A 333 -11.12 -15.44 9.50
CA VAL A 333 -12.10 -16.54 9.66
C VAL A 333 -11.81 -17.66 8.66
N LEU A 334 -11.57 -17.34 7.39
CA LEU A 334 -11.26 -18.33 6.35
C LEU A 334 -9.96 -19.09 6.58
N MET A 335 -8.96 -18.48 7.23
CA MET A 335 -7.73 -19.18 7.60
C MET A 335 -7.98 -20.33 8.58
N ASN A 336 -9.12 -20.38 9.27
CA ASN A 336 -9.50 -21.54 10.09
C ASN A 336 -9.87 -22.77 9.27
N LEU A 337 -10.04 -22.64 7.95
CA LEU A 337 -10.24 -23.77 7.04
C LEU A 337 -8.93 -24.52 6.75
N LEU A 338 -7.78 -23.89 7.01
CA LEU A 338 -6.49 -24.52 6.76
C LEU A 338 -6.29 -25.73 7.69
N PRO A 339 -5.77 -26.85 7.15
CA PRO A 339 -5.37 -27.99 7.97
C PRO A 339 -4.33 -27.61 9.03
N VAL A 340 -4.26 -28.42 10.09
CA VAL A 340 -3.21 -28.30 11.11
C VAL A 340 -1.82 -28.33 10.45
N GLY A 341 -0.93 -27.46 10.91
CA GLY A 341 0.39 -27.21 10.32
C GLY A 341 0.35 -26.14 9.23
N MET A 342 -0.57 -26.23 8.26
CA MET A 342 -0.76 -25.18 7.25
C MET A 342 -1.34 -23.91 7.87
N LYS A 343 -2.26 -24.04 8.82
CA LYS A 343 -2.79 -22.91 9.60
C LYS A 343 -1.67 -22.21 10.37
N GLY A 344 -0.79 -22.97 11.03
CA GLY A 344 0.42 -22.45 11.68
C GLY A 344 1.37 -21.72 10.73
N LEU A 345 1.64 -22.27 9.54
CA LEU A 345 2.47 -21.63 8.52
C LEU A 345 1.86 -20.31 8.04
N ALA A 346 0.55 -20.30 7.75
CA ALA A 346 -0.14 -19.11 7.28
C ALA A 346 -0.21 -18.03 8.38
N PHE A 347 -0.42 -18.42 9.63
CA PHE A 347 -0.34 -17.54 10.79
C PHE A 347 1.06 -16.93 10.94
N ALA A 348 2.12 -17.72 10.74
CA ALA A 348 3.50 -17.26 10.78
C ALA A 348 3.83 -16.28 9.66
N ALA A 349 3.39 -16.58 8.45
CA ALA A 349 3.57 -15.72 7.28
C ALA A 349 2.84 -14.38 7.43
N LEU A 350 1.59 -14.39 7.91
CA LEU A 350 0.81 -13.18 8.16
C LEU A 350 1.46 -12.32 9.26
N THR A 351 1.88 -12.94 10.37
CA THR A 351 2.57 -12.23 11.46
C THR A 351 3.88 -11.62 10.97
N ALA A 352 4.68 -12.38 10.22
CA ALA A 352 5.91 -11.87 9.61
C ALA A 352 5.63 -10.71 8.63
N ALA A 353 4.55 -10.80 7.85
CA ALA A 353 4.17 -9.76 6.92
C ALA A 353 3.76 -8.45 7.59
N VAL A 354 3.01 -8.53 8.69
CA VAL A 354 2.68 -7.38 9.54
C VAL A 354 3.96 -6.75 10.06
N VAL A 355 4.85 -7.54 10.66
CA VAL A 355 6.09 -7.04 11.28
C VAL A 355 7.03 -6.43 10.23
N ALA A 356 7.18 -7.07 9.07
CA ALA A 356 7.99 -6.56 7.96
C ALA A 356 7.43 -5.22 7.42
N SER A 357 6.10 -5.11 7.29
CA SER A 357 5.44 -3.88 6.86
C SER A 357 5.61 -2.75 7.88
N LEU A 358 5.41 -3.04 9.18
CA LEU A 358 5.67 -2.09 10.26
C LEU A 358 7.12 -1.62 10.23
N ALA A 359 8.08 -2.54 10.16
CA ALA A 359 9.51 -2.21 10.12
C ALA A 359 9.88 -1.34 8.89
N GLY A 360 9.32 -1.63 7.71
CA GLY A 360 9.51 -0.83 6.50
C GLY A 360 9.00 0.61 6.64
N LYS A 361 7.83 0.79 7.25
CA LYS A 361 7.28 2.12 7.56
C LYS A 361 8.14 2.85 8.60
N CYS A 362 8.54 2.17 9.67
CA CYS A 362 9.39 2.74 10.71
C CYS A 362 10.76 3.18 10.20
N ASN A 363 11.37 2.42 9.28
CA ASN A 363 12.61 2.83 8.64
C ASN A 363 12.43 4.13 7.84
N SER A 364 11.31 4.25 7.12
CA SER A 364 11.00 5.47 6.37
C SER A 364 10.75 6.65 7.30
N ILE A 365 10.00 6.45 8.39
CA ILE A 365 9.77 7.47 9.44
C ILE A 365 11.11 7.94 10.04
N SER A 366 11.97 7.00 10.44
CA SER A 366 13.30 7.26 10.99
C SER A 366 14.14 8.09 10.02
N THR A 367 14.20 7.68 8.76
CA THR A 367 15.01 8.33 7.72
C THR A 367 14.50 9.74 7.41
N ILE A 368 13.20 9.89 7.18
CA ILE A 368 12.59 11.20 6.86
C ILE A 368 12.78 12.15 8.05
N PHE A 369 12.48 11.72 9.28
CA PHE A 369 12.64 12.58 10.45
C PHE A 369 14.11 12.96 10.68
N THR A 370 15.05 12.03 10.57
CA THR A 370 16.47 12.32 10.84
C THR A 370 17.12 13.17 9.76
N LEU A 371 16.94 12.82 8.48
CA LEU A 371 17.65 13.47 7.38
C LEU A 371 16.93 14.72 6.88
N ASP A 372 15.60 14.70 6.81
CA ASP A 372 14.83 15.81 6.22
C ASP A 372 14.35 16.83 7.25
N ILE A 373 14.36 16.50 8.54
CA ILE A 373 13.95 17.41 9.61
C ILE A 373 15.11 17.68 10.57
N TYR A 374 15.60 16.67 11.28
CA TYR A 374 16.58 16.85 12.34
C TYR A 374 17.91 17.42 11.83
N LYS A 375 18.51 16.78 10.81
CA LYS A 375 19.78 17.23 10.25
C LYS A 375 19.67 18.60 9.58
N LYS A 376 18.55 18.91 8.93
CA LYS A 376 18.39 20.19 8.21
C LYS A 376 18.16 21.37 9.15
N PHE A 377 17.37 21.19 10.22
CA PHE A 377 16.86 22.31 11.03
C PHE A 377 17.34 22.32 12.49
N PHE A 378 17.67 21.16 13.07
CA PHE A 378 18.04 21.07 14.49
C PHE A 378 19.54 20.92 14.70
N ASP A 379 20.21 20.06 13.93
CA ASP A 379 21.66 19.86 14.02
C ASP A 379 22.28 19.48 12.67
N LYS A 380 22.78 20.51 11.98
CA LYS A 380 23.40 20.40 10.65
C LYS A 380 24.69 19.60 10.63
N ASN A 381 25.38 19.54 11.76
CA ASN A 381 26.67 18.87 11.90
C ASN A 381 26.55 17.56 12.69
N ALA A 382 25.32 17.04 12.86
CA ALA A 382 25.08 15.80 13.57
C ALA A 382 25.90 14.66 12.95
N SER A 383 26.67 13.97 13.79
CA SER A 383 27.38 12.75 13.39
C SER A 383 26.40 11.64 13.01
N GLU A 384 26.86 10.68 12.21
CA GLU A 384 26.03 9.53 11.81
C GLU A 384 25.48 8.77 13.02
N GLN A 385 26.29 8.57 14.05
CA GLN A 385 25.86 7.92 15.30
C GLN A 385 24.73 8.68 16.00
N LYS A 386 24.79 10.01 16.01
CA LYS A 386 23.74 10.85 16.59
C LYS A 386 22.46 10.75 15.76
N LEU A 387 22.56 10.79 14.44
CA LEU A 387 21.41 10.63 13.53
C LEU A 387 20.73 9.28 13.72
N VAL A 388 21.50 8.19 13.82
CA VAL A 388 20.95 6.85 14.10
C VAL A 388 20.17 6.87 15.41
N ASN A 389 20.73 7.42 16.49
CA ASN A 389 20.05 7.46 17.79
C ASN A 389 18.76 8.29 17.75
N VAL A 390 18.77 9.44 17.06
CA VAL A 390 17.56 10.26 16.86
C VAL A 390 16.50 9.49 16.08
N GLY A 391 16.90 8.74 15.05
CA GLY A 391 16.00 7.92 14.26
C GLY A 391 15.32 6.82 15.08
N ARG A 392 16.06 6.19 15.99
CA ARG A 392 15.51 5.20 16.94
C ARG A 392 14.44 5.82 17.84
N TRP A 393 14.69 7.02 18.38
CA TRP A 393 13.70 7.75 19.18
C TRP A 393 12.46 8.14 18.37
N ALA A 394 12.63 8.57 17.12
CA ALA A 394 11.51 8.90 16.24
C ALA A 394 10.57 7.69 16.04
N VAL A 395 11.13 6.49 15.88
CA VAL A 395 10.36 5.24 15.77
C VAL A 395 9.61 4.91 17.07
N ILE A 396 10.25 5.04 18.23
CA ILE A 396 9.61 4.80 19.53
C ILE A 396 8.42 5.74 19.73
N VAL A 397 8.61 7.04 19.44
CA VAL A 397 7.53 8.04 19.53
C VAL A 397 6.40 7.74 18.54
N ALA A 398 6.72 7.36 17.31
CA ALA A 398 5.72 6.97 16.31
C ALA A 398 4.87 5.77 16.77
N PHE A 399 5.48 4.75 17.38
CA PHE A 399 4.73 3.62 17.95
C PHE A 399 3.88 4.01 19.14
N ALA A 400 4.36 4.89 20.02
CA ALA A 400 3.56 5.38 21.14
C ALA A 400 2.27 6.05 20.63
N ILE A 401 2.37 6.86 19.58
CA ILE A 401 1.21 7.48 18.92
C ILE A 401 0.31 6.41 18.28
N ALA A 402 0.88 5.48 17.50
CA ALA A 402 0.11 4.44 16.82
C ALA A 402 -0.63 3.52 17.80
N ILE A 403 -0.01 3.13 18.92
CA ILE A 403 -0.64 2.32 19.97
C ILE A 403 -1.81 3.07 20.61
N ALA A 404 -1.66 4.37 20.87
CA ALA A 404 -2.72 5.19 21.44
C ALA A 404 -3.94 5.32 20.50
N LEU A 405 -3.70 5.38 19.19
CA LEU A 405 -4.74 5.55 18.18
C LEU A 405 -5.36 4.24 17.68
N ALA A 406 -4.63 3.12 17.71
CA ALA A 406 -5.09 1.85 17.14
C ALA A 406 -6.47 1.38 17.65
N PRO A 407 -6.81 1.49 18.95
CA PRO A 407 -8.14 1.10 19.45
C PRO A 407 -9.29 1.90 18.80
N MET A 408 -9.03 3.15 18.39
CA MET A 408 -10.05 4.01 17.77
C MET A 408 -10.48 3.48 16.39
N LEU A 409 -9.67 2.64 15.75
CA LEU A 409 -10.03 2.05 14.45
C LEU A 409 -11.04 0.91 14.58
N ARG A 410 -11.32 0.39 15.80
CA ARG A 410 -12.29 -0.69 16.02
C ARG A 410 -13.74 -0.29 15.75
N SER A 411 -14.03 1.01 15.85
CA SER A 411 -15.35 1.55 15.53
C SER A 411 -15.62 1.60 14.02
N LEU A 412 -14.59 1.46 13.19
CA LEU A 412 -14.72 1.46 11.74
C LEU A 412 -15.14 0.08 11.24
N ASP A 413 -15.90 0.08 10.14
CA ASP A 413 -16.32 -1.17 9.49
C ASP A 413 -15.25 -1.70 8.52
N GLN A 414 -14.51 -0.78 7.88
CA GLN A 414 -13.49 -1.09 6.88
C GLN A 414 -12.27 -0.17 7.05
N VAL A 415 -11.21 -0.68 7.67
CA VAL A 415 -9.99 0.12 7.86
C VAL A 415 -9.29 0.45 6.54
N TYR A 416 -9.48 -0.37 5.50
CA TYR A 416 -8.97 -0.04 4.17
C TYR A 416 -9.50 1.32 3.66
N GLN A 417 -10.78 1.62 3.86
CA GLN A 417 -11.36 2.90 3.41
C GLN A 417 -10.85 4.08 4.23
N TYR A 418 -10.58 3.89 5.52
CA TYR A 418 -9.88 4.87 6.33
C TYR A 418 -8.49 5.20 5.76
N ILE A 419 -7.70 4.19 5.42
CA ILE A 419 -6.37 4.40 4.82
C ILE A 419 -6.49 5.24 3.54
N GLN A 420 -7.43 4.89 2.67
CA GLN A 420 -7.64 5.59 1.41
C GLN A 420 -8.15 7.03 1.61
N GLU A 421 -9.13 7.24 2.48
CA GLU A 421 -9.73 8.54 2.78
C GLU A 421 -8.67 9.57 3.24
N TYR A 422 -7.90 9.23 4.26
CA TYR A 422 -7.00 10.18 4.93
C TYR A 422 -5.69 10.37 4.18
N THR A 423 -5.21 9.35 3.46
CA THR A 423 -4.06 9.52 2.53
C THR A 423 -4.40 10.49 1.39
N ASN A 424 -5.68 10.58 1.02
CA ASN A 424 -6.15 11.41 -0.08
C ASN A 424 -6.32 12.90 0.23
N PHE A 425 -6.02 13.34 1.46
CA PHE A 425 -5.90 14.77 1.78
C PHE A 425 -4.61 15.38 1.21
N ILE A 426 -3.61 14.55 0.97
CA ILE A 426 -2.25 14.97 0.61
C ILE A 426 -1.88 14.51 -0.80
N THR A 427 -2.33 13.32 -1.17
CA THR A 427 -2.05 12.68 -2.46
C THR A 427 -2.25 13.57 -3.70
N PRO A 428 -3.37 14.31 -3.88
CA PRO A 428 -3.55 15.14 -5.07
C PRO A 428 -2.47 16.22 -5.20
N GLY A 429 -2.17 16.99 -4.15
CA GLY A 429 -1.15 18.03 -4.18
C GLY A 429 0.26 17.47 -4.36
N VAL A 430 0.61 16.38 -3.67
CA VAL A 430 1.90 15.70 -3.88
C VAL A 430 2.03 15.28 -5.34
N PHE A 431 1.01 14.63 -5.90
CA PHE A 431 1.09 14.17 -7.28
C PHE A 431 1.17 15.33 -8.28
N ALA A 432 0.43 16.42 -8.07
CA ALA A 432 0.53 17.61 -8.91
C ALA A 432 1.95 18.20 -8.93
N ILE A 433 2.59 18.31 -7.75
CA ILE A 433 3.97 18.80 -7.60
C ILE A 433 4.96 17.92 -8.35
N PHE A 434 4.84 16.60 -8.22
CA PHE A 434 5.71 15.65 -8.93
C PHE A 434 5.47 15.66 -10.44
N LEU A 435 4.21 15.57 -10.87
CA LEU A 435 3.84 15.51 -12.28
C LEU A 435 4.34 16.74 -13.06
N LEU A 436 4.08 17.94 -12.55
CA LEU A 436 4.59 19.16 -13.17
C LEU A 436 6.11 19.30 -12.98
N GLY A 437 6.67 18.74 -11.92
CA GLY A 437 8.11 18.69 -11.68
C GLY A 437 8.85 17.89 -12.75
N PHE A 438 8.29 16.74 -13.14
CA PHE A 438 8.83 15.87 -14.19
C PHE A 438 8.68 16.46 -15.59
N PHE A 439 7.47 16.92 -15.93
CA PHE A 439 7.11 17.13 -17.33
C PHE A 439 6.95 18.60 -17.72
N TRP A 440 6.92 19.53 -16.77
CA TRP A 440 6.71 20.95 -17.08
C TRP A 440 7.85 21.86 -16.62
N LYS A 441 8.65 22.32 -17.59
CA LYS A 441 9.81 23.20 -17.38
C LYS A 441 9.50 24.51 -16.66
N ARG A 442 8.27 25.00 -16.78
CA ARG A 442 7.89 26.26 -16.12
C ARG A 442 7.47 26.07 -14.67
N ALA A 443 7.32 24.85 -14.15
CA ALA A 443 6.87 24.66 -12.76
C ALA A 443 7.88 25.29 -11.78
N THR A 444 7.41 26.30 -11.03
CA THR A 444 8.25 27.13 -10.17
C THR A 444 8.23 26.62 -8.72
N ASN A 445 9.26 26.99 -7.95
CA ASN A 445 9.29 26.70 -6.51
C ASN A 445 8.09 27.33 -5.77
N ARG A 446 7.72 28.56 -6.12
CA ARG A 446 6.58 29.26 -5.53
C ARG A 446 5.27 28.50 -5.77
N ALA A 447 5.04 28.02 -6.99
CA ALA A 447 3.87 27.22 -7.33
C ALA A 447 3.80 25.91 -6.53
N ALA A 448 4.92 25.19 -6.41
CA ALA A 448 4.97 23.97 -5.60
C ALA A 448 4.68 24.24 -4.12
N LEU A 449 5.20 25.33 -3.54
CA LEU A 449 4.89 25.74 -2.17
C LEU A 449 3.42 26.11 -1.99
N THR A 450 2.83 26.85 -2.95
CA THR A 450 1.42 27.22 -2.90
C THR A 450 0.54 25.97 -2.84
N VAL A 451 0.77 24.98 -3.70
CA VAL A 451 -0.02 23.73 -3.67
C VAL A 451 0.29 22.88 -2.44
N ALA A 452 1.55 22.79 -2.01
CA ALA A 452 1.88 22.07 -0.79
C ALA A 452 1.10 22.61 0.41
N ILE A 453 0.89 23.93 0.50
CA ILE A 453 0.10 24.54 1.57
C ILE A 453 -1.41 24.41 1.30
N ALA A 454 -1.87 24.50 0.06
CA ALA A 454 -3.29 24.55 -0.30
C ALA A 454 -3.98 23.17 -0.33
N THR A 455 -3.27 22.09 -0.66
CA THR A 455 -3.88 20.76 -0.89
C THR A 455 -4.66 20.24 0.33
N ILE A 456 -4.14 20.43 1.55
CA ILE A 456 -4.82 19.98 2.78
C ILE A 456 -6.06 20.84 3.05
N PRO A 457 -5.97 22.19 3.15
CA PRO A 457 -7.15 23.05 3.27
C PRO A 457 -8.23 22.80 2.21
N LEU A 458 -7.85 22.63 0.95
CA LEU A 458 -8.80 22.34 -0.14
C LEU A 458 -9.46 20.97 0.06
N SER A 459 -8.70 19.94 0.43
CA SER A 459 -9.24 18.62 0.74
C SER A 459 -10.17 18.65 1.96
N THR A 460 -9.82 19.42 3.00
CA THR A 460 -10.67 19.60 4.18
C THR A 460 -11.96 20.34 3.83
N LEU A 461 -11.88 21.44 3.07
CA LEU A 461 -13.03 22.20 2.61
C LEU A 461 -14.01 21.31 1.84
N LEU A 462 -13.50 20.50 0.90
CA LEU A 462 -14.35 19.60 0.10
C LEU A 462 -14.82 18.36 0.86
N LYS A 463 -14.11 17.92 1.92
CA LYS A 463 -14.59 16.85 2.81
C LYS A 463 -15.84 17.30 3.57
N PHE A 464 -15.80 18.51 4.11
CA PHE A 464 -16.89 19.10 4.88
C PHE A 464 -17.77 20.02 4.03
N TRP A 465 -17.89 19.71 2.73
CA TRP A 465 -18.62 20.56 1.79
C TRP A 465 -20.09 20.76 2.19
N PRO A 466 -20.85 19.72 2.59
CA PRO A 466 -22.22 19.89 3.07
C PRO A 466 -22.33 20.87 4.24
N GLU A 467 -21.48 20.70 5.26
CA GLU A 467 -21.46 21.53 6.46
C GLU A 467 -21.07 22.98 6.12
N VAL A 468 -20.13 23.17 5.18
CA VAL A 468 -19.74 24.49 4.70
C VAL A 468 -20.87 25.17 3.94
N THR A 469 -21.58 24.47 3.05
CA THR A 469 -22.68 25.08 2.29
C THR A 469 -23.91 25.34 3.14
N GLU A 470 -24.13 24.55 4.19
CA GLU A 470 -25.20 24.76 5.17
C GLU A 470 -25.06 26.11 5.88
N LEU A 471 -23.84 26.58 6.16
CA LEU A 471 -23.58 27.92 6.70
C LEU A 471 -24.12 29.06 5.81
N PHE A 472 -24.32 28.78 4.51
CA PHE A 472 -24.89 29.71 3.54
C PHE A 472 -26.34 29.39 3.17
N GLY A 473 -27.00 28.48 3.90
CA GLY A 473 -28.38 28.07 3.66
C GLY A 473 -28.57 27.16 2.43
N ILE A 474 -27.50 26.51 1.97
CA ILE A 474 -27.52 25.63 0.79
C ILE A 474 -27.27 24.18 1.25
N GLN A 475 -28.22 23.30 0.98
CA GLN A 475 -28.05 21.87 1.22
C GLN A 475 -27.30 21.23 0.04
N SER A 476 -26.16 20.58 0.32
CA SER A 476 -25.34 19.89 -0.68
C SER A 476 -25.09 18.44 -0.29
N ASP A 477 -24.95 17.56 -1.28
CA ASP A 477 -24.54 16.18 -1.06
C ASP A 477 -23.06 16.10 -0.62
N PRO A 478 -22.68 15.11 0.22
CA PRO A 478 -21.28 14.80 0.49
C PRO A 478 -20.52 14.49 -0.80
N ILE A 479 -19.25 14.88 -0.86
CA ILE A 479 -18.38 14.60 -2.01
C ILE A 479 -17.59 13.31 -1.73
N PRO A 480 -17.79 12.23 -2.51
CA PRO A 480 -16.99 11.02 -2.41
C PRO A 480 -15.49 11.31 -2.52
N PHE A 481 -14.66 10.60 -1.77
CA PHE A 481 -13.25 10.98 -1.66
C PHE A 481 -12.46 10.85 -2.98
N LEU A 482 -12.82 9.91 -3.86
CA LEU A 482 -12.18 9.82 -5.19
C LEU A 482 -12.57 10.99 -6.10
N HIS A 483 -13.79 11.51 -5.98
CA HIS A 483 -14.21 12.73 -6.67
C HIS A 483 -13.45 13.92 -6.10
N ARG A 484 -13.38 14.04 -4.77
CA ARG A 484 -12.59 15.05 -4.08
C ARG A 484 -11.14 15.03 -4.55
N THR A 485 -10.47 13.88 -4.57
CA THR A 485 -9.09 13.76 -5.04
C THR A 485 -8.94 14.32 -6.46
N THR A 486 -9.88 13.99 -7.36
CA THR A 486 -9.86 14.48 -8.75
C THR A 486 -10.00 16.01 -8.80
N LEU A 487 -10.96 16.56 -8.06
CA LEU A 487 -11.22 17.99 -8.02
C LEU A 487 -10.03 18.76 -7.43
N VAL A 488 -9.52 18.33 -6.27
CA VAL A 488 -8.35 18.94 -5.63
C VAL A 488 -7.14 18.88 -6.55
N PHE A 489 -6.88 17.73 -7.20
CA PHE A 489 -5.78 17.61 -8.15
C PHE A 489 -5.91 18.58 -9.33
N CYS A 490 -7.09 18.70 -9.93
CA CYS A 490 -7.33 19.66 -11.02
C CYS A 490 -7.13 21.10 -10.57
N ILE A 491 -7.62 21.46 -9.38
CA ILE A 491 -7.42 22.79 -8.77
C ILE A 491 -5.93 23.03 -8.52
N ASP A 492 -5.22 22.06 -7.95
CA ASP A 492 -3.79 22.15 -7.68
C ASP A 492 -2.97 22.32 -8.96
N ILE A 493 -3.28 21.57 -10.03
CA ILE A 493 -2.66 21.76 -11.34
C ILE A 493 -2.92 23.18 -11.86
N ALA A 494 -4.16 23.66 -11.81
CA ALA A 494 -4.50 25.01 -12.25
C ALA A 494 -3.75 26.08 -11.44
N LEU A 495 -3.71 25.95 -10.11
CA LEU A 495 -2.96 26.82 -9.22
C LEU A 495 -1.47 26.82 -9.54
N MET A 496 -0.86 25.64 -9.72
CA MET A 496 0.54 25.55 -10.08
C MET A 496 0.83 26.20 -11.43
N VAL A 497 -0.06 26.03 -12.40
CA VAL A 497 0.07 26.66 -13.71
C VAL A 497 0.01 28.18 -13.60
N VAL A 498 -1.03 28.72 -12.97
CA VAL A 498 -1.23 30.18 -12.81
C VAL A 498 -0.06 30.83 -12.04
N VAL A 499 0.35 30.24 -10.91
CA VAL A 499 1.44 30.79 -10.08
C VAL A 499 2.80 30.68 -10.78
N SER A 500 3.00 29.66 -11.62
CA SER A 500 4.22 29.51 -12.40
C SER A 500 4.30 30.44 -13.60
N LEU A 501 3.18 30.75 -14.25
CA LEU A 501 3.14 31.71 -15.37
C LEU A 501 3.43 33.14 -14.93
N THR A 502 3.13 33.47 -13.67
CA THR A 502 3.44 34.77 -13.04
C THR A 502 4.83 34.81 -12.40
N GLY A 503 5.61 33.73 -12.47
CA GLY A 503 6.97 33.63 -11.94
C GLY A 503 8.03 33.67 -13.05
N SER A 504 9.28 33.93 -12.66
CA SER A 504 10.42 33.73 -13.56
C SER A 504 10.62 32.23 -13.85
N LEU A 505 11.17 31.93 -15.03
CA LEU A 505 11.50 30.55 -15.41
C LEU A 505 12.47 29.94 -14.38
N ASN A 506 12.12 28.75 -13.89
CA ASN A 506 12.95 28.05 -12.92
C ASN A 506 14.23 27.53 -13.63
N ALA A 507 15.40 27.94 -13.15
CA ALA A 507 16.69 27.50 -13.70
C ALA A 507 16.98 26.02 -13.41
N LYS A 508 16.35 25.44 -12.38
CA LYS A 508 16.55 24.03 -11.98
C LYS A 508 15.61 23.12 -12.78
N TRP A 509 16.07 22.69 -13.95
CA TRP A 509 15.35 21.76 -14.82
C TRP A 509 16.01 20.38 -14.83
N LEU A 510 15.19 19.32 -14.88
CA LEU A 510 15.65 17.95 -14.98
C LEU A 510 15.97 17.61 -16.44
N ILE A 511 16.95 16.74 -16.65
CA ILE A 511 17.27 16.21 -17.97
C ILE A 511 16.13 15.28 -18.39
N VAL A 512 15.30 15.76 -19.32
CA VAL A 512 14.17 15.02 -19.90
C VAL A 512 14.28 15.07 -21.42
N ASP A 513 14.44 13.89 -22.03
CA ASP A 513 14.67 13.70 -23.45
C ASP A 513 13.78 12.56 -23.93
N ARG A 514 13.08 12.78 -25.05
CA ARG A 514 12.11 11.85 -25.61
C ARG A 514 12.67 10.45 -25.86
N GLN A 515 13.97 10.32 -26.14
CA GLN A 515 14.59 9.03 -26.39
C GLN A 515 14.59 8.12 -25.16
N MET A 516 14.58 8.68 -23.94
CA MET A 516 14.59 7.89 -22.71
C MET A 516 13.33 7.06 -22.51
N PHE A 517 12.21 7.46 -23.13
CA PHE A 517 10.91 6.78 -23.01
C PHE A 517 10.75 5.63 -24.00
N ARG A 518 11.72 5.41 -24.90
CA ARG A 518 11.70 4.25 -25.79
C ARG A 518 11.86 2.96 -24.98
N VAL A 519 11.02 1.99 -25.29
CA VAL A 519 10.99 0.67 -24.67
C VAL A 519 11.27 -0.43 -25.68
N ALA A 520 11.79 -1.55 -25.20
CA ALA A 520 12.04 -2.72 -26.05
C ALA A 520 10.72 -3.35 -26.52
N PRO A 521 10.68 -4.01 -27.70
CA PRO A 521 9.49 -4.69 -28.19
C PRO A 521 8.91 -5.72 -27.20
N SER A 522 9.77 -6.41 -26.44
CA SER A 522 9.33 -7.35 -25.40
C SER A 522 8.55 -6.68 -24.27
N PHE A 523 8.95 -5.47 -23.87
CA PHE A 523 8.21 -4.69 -22.88
C PHE A 523 6.85 -4.26 -23.44
N VAL A 524 6.80 -3.82 -24.71
CA VAL A 524 5.54 -3.46 -25.38
C VAL A 524 4.58 -4.64 -25.41
N ALA A 525 5.06 -5.84 -25.78
CA ALA A 525 4.23 -7.04 -25.79
C ALA A 525 3.62 -7.35 -24.42
N GLY A 526 4.43 -7.27 -23.34
CA GLY A 526 3.93 -7.48 -21.98
C GLY A 526 2.94 -6.39 -21.53
N ALA A 527 3.19 -5.12 -21.88
CA ALA A 527 2.27 -4.03 -21.60
C ALA A 527 0.92 -4.22 -22.31
N VAL A 528 0.94 -4.58 -23.60
CA VAL A 528 -0.28 -4.88 -24.37
C VAL A 528 -1.03 -6.06 -23.74
N GLY A 529 -0.33 -7.10 -23.30
CA GLY A 529 -0.93 -8.23 -22.56
C GLY A 529 -1.68 -7.77 -21.30
N ILE A 530 -1.05 -6.93 -20.46
CA ILE A 530 -1.67 -6.40 -19.23
C ILE A 530 -2.92 -5.57 -19.57
N PHE A 531 -2.82 -4.62 -20.51
CA PHE A 531 -3.97 -3.79 -20.89
C PHE A 531 -5.10 -4.62 -21.53
N SER A 532 -4.78 -5.67 -22.29
CA SER A 532 -5.79 -6.57 -22.87
C SER A 532 -6.54 -7.35 -21.78
N ILE A 533 -5.81 -7.89 -20.80
CA ILE A 533 -6.42 -8.60 -19.66
C ILE A 533 -7.34 -7.64 -18.89
N LEU A 534 -6.88 -6.42 -18.61
CA LEU A 534 -7.70 -5.41 -17.94
C LEU A 534 -8.95 -5.06 -18.73
N ALA A 535 -8.83 -4.85 -20.05
CA ALA A 535 -9.98 -4.56 -20.90
C ALA A 535 -11.01 -5.69 -20.87
N VAL A 536 -10.57 -6.95 -20.90
CA VAL A 536 -11.46 -8.12 -20.78
C VAL A 536 -12.12 -8.18 -19.41
N LEU A 537 -11.37 -8.00 -18.32
CA LEU A 537 -11.90 -8.04 -16.96
C LEU A 537 -12.98 -6.98 -16.74
N TYR A 538 -12.72 -5.73 -17.16
CA TYR A 538 -13.73 -4.68 -17.09
C TYR A 538 -14.90 -4.97 -18.04
N ALA A 539 -14.68 -5.48 -19.25
CA ALA A 539 -15.80 -5.80 -20.14
C ALA A 539 -16.72 -6.92 -19.60
N VAL A 540 -16.20 -7.84 -18.78
CA VAL A 540 -16.95 -8.98 -18.24
C VAL A 540 -17.71 -8.63 -16.95
N PHE A 541 -17.17 -7.72 -16.14
CA PHE A 541 -17.66 -7.43 -14.78
C PHE A 541 -18.16 -5.99 -14.57
N TRP A 542 -18.12 -5.14 -15.60
CA TRP A 542 -18.75 -3.82 -15.57
C TRP A 542 -20.26 -3.90 -15.62
#